data_AF-A0AAD7ZLE5-F1
#
_entry.id   AF-A0AAD7ZLE5-F1
#
_cell.length_a   1.000
_cell.length_b   1.000
_cell.length_c   1.000
_cell.angle_alpha   90.00
_cell.angle_beta   90.00
_cell.angle_gamma   90.00
#
_symmetry.space_group_name_H-M   'P 1'
#
loop_
_entity.id
_entity.type
_entity.pdbx_description
1 polymer ?
#
loop_
_entity_poly.entity_id
_entity_poly.type
_entity_poly.pdbx_seq_one_letter_code
_entity_poly.pdbx_strand_id
1 'polypeptide(L)'
;MGQHTEVESRPLYDPDLLKRLDFSESTTKFEPLISASQPGDGLLVRPLCSSDYDKGFIQLLGQLTKVGEVTQEQFFKRFEAMKTCPNTYYVTVIEDTQKSKIIGAATLVVEQKFIHDCAVRGRLEDVVVSDEYRGKQLGKLIITTIMLLAKYLNCYKITLDCNDKMIPFYSTLGYKLEPGNSNYMQIRFEKTCHL
;
A
#
# COMPACT_ATOMS: atom_id res chain seq x y z
N MET A 1 -9.21 -21.24 32.95
CA MET A 1 -9.39 -21.51 31.51
C MET A 1 -9.82 -20.20 30.86
N GLY A 2 -8.86 -19.41 30.40
CA GLY A 2 -9.15 -18.18 29.67
C GLY A 2 -9.66 -18.57 28.28
N GLN A 3 -10.87 -18.13 27.94
CA GLN A 3 -11.41 -18.27 26.59
C GLN A 3 -10.53 -17.42 25.66
N HIS A 4 -9.69 -18.08 24.86
CA HIS A 4 -9.11 -17.44 23.68
C HIS A 4 -10.27 -17.21 22.70
N THR A 5 -10.89 -16.03 22.76
CA THR A 5 -11.71 -15.54 21.66
C THR A 5 -10.75 -15.31 20.49
N GLU A 6 -10.79 -16.20 19.49
CA GLU A 6 -10.21 -15.92 18.17
C GLU A 6 -10.84 -14.61 17.67
N VAL A 7 -10.06 -13.54 17.67
CA VAL A 7 -10.50 -12.27 17.09
C VAL A 7 -10.58 -12.49 15.60
N GLU A 8 -11.80 -12.50 15.08
CA GLU A 8 -12.07 -12.67 13.65
C GLU A 8 -11.23 -11.69 12.84
N SER A 9 -10.42 -12.22 11.91
CA SER A 9 -9.52 -11.41 11.10
C SER A 9 -10.35 -10.53 10.17
N ARG A 10 -10.15 -9.22 10.27
CA ARG A 10 -10.92 -8.23 9.49
C ARG A 10 -10.03 -7.47 8.52
N PRO A 11 -10.49 -7.20 7.30
CA PRO A 11 -9.75 -6.39 6.34
C PRO A 11 -9.81 -4.91 6.73
N LEU A 12 -8.79 -4.13 6.36
CA LEU A 12 -8.72 -2.70 6.67
C LEU A 12 -9.85 -1.92 5.98
N TYR A 13 -10.10 -2.23 4.70
CA TYR A 13 -11.18 -1.67 3.87
C TYR A 13 -11.91 -2.79 3.12
N ASP A 14 -13.01 -2.45 2.42
CA ASP A 14 -13.81 -3.42 1.65
C ASP A 14 -13.00 -4.08 0.51
N PRO A 15 -12.76 -5.41 0.55
CA PRO A 15 -12.02 -6.12 -0.49
C PRO A 15 -12.68 -6.04 -1.89
N ASP A 16 -13.99 -5.83 -1.97
CA ASP A 16 -14.70 -5.76 -3.25
C ASP A 16 -14.30 -4.55 -4.10
N LEU A 17 -13.72 -3.51 -3.48
CA LEU A 17 -13.14 -2.38 -4.22
C LEU A 17 -12.04 -2.85 -5.19
N LEU A 18 -11.22 -3.82 -4.79
CA LEU A 18 -10.13 -4.33 -5.63
C LEU A 18 -10.65 -5.16 -6.81
N LYS A 19 -11.77 -5.85 -6.64
CA LYS A 19 -12.40 -6.67 -7.68
C LYS A 19 -13.04 -5.84 -8.79
N ARG A 20 -13.37 -4.58 -8.49
CA ARG A 20 -14.00 -3.63 -9.42
C ARG A 20 -13.00 -2.88 -10.30
N LEU A 21 -11.70 -3.06 -10.05
CA LEU A 21 -10.66 -2.32 -10.78
C LEU A 21 -10.51 -2.90 -12.19
N ASP A 22 -10.69 -2.04 -13.19
CA ASP A 22 -10.44 -2.38 -14.59
C ASP A 22 -8.98 -2.10 -14.95
N PHE A 23 -8.19 -3.17 -15.04
CA PHE A 23 -6.78 -3.08 -15.40
C PHE A 23 -6.53 -2.67 -16.87
N SER A 24 -7.56 -2.75 -17.74
CA SER A 24 -7.44 -2.29 -19.13
C SER A 24 -7.33 -0.77 -19.25
N GLU A 25 -7.73 -0.02 -18.21
CA GLU A 25 -7.55 1.42 -18.14
C GLU A 25 -6.10 1.85 -17.87
N SER A 26 -5.23 0.91 -17.46
CA SER A 26 -3.82 1.16 -17.20
C SER A 26 -2.98 0.96 -18.47
N THR A 27 -2.00 1.82 -18.69
CA THR A 27 -0.99 1.64 -19.75
C THR A 27 0.12 0.65 -19.36
N THR A 28 0.13 0.17 -18.11
CA THR A 28 1.15 -0.76 -17.62
C THR A 28 1.02 -2.11 -18.33
N LYS A 29 2.08 -2.52 -19.03
CA LYS A 29 2.15 -3.86 -19.65
C LYS A 29 2.62 -4.91 -18.65
N PHE A 30 1.92 -6.04 -18.65
CA PHE A 30 2.23 -7.23 -17.86
C PHE A 30 2.45 -8.42 -18.78
N GLU A 31 3.49 -9.20 -18.49
CA GLU A 31 3.86 -10.40 -19.24
C GLU A 31 4.35 -11.46 -18.24
N PRO A 32 3.54 -12.50 -17.94
CA PRO A 32 2.18 -12.74 -18.42
C PRO A 32 1.17 -11.69 -17.91
N LEU A 33 -0.04 -11.69 -18.48
CA LEU A 33 -1.12 -10.81 -18.01
C LEU A 33 -1.48 -11.14 -16.56
N ILE A 34 -1.35 -10.16 -15.66
CA ILE A 34 -1.72 -10.26 -14.24
C ILE A 34 -2.57 -9.04 -13.84
N SER A 35 -3.42 -9.22 -12.85
CA SER A 35 -4.30 -8.19 -12.29
C SER A 35 -4.48 -8.38 -10.78
N ALA A 36 -5.16 -7.45 -10.10
CA ALA A 36 -5.46 -7.63 -8.67
C ALA A 36 -6.32 -8.88 -8.40
N SER A 37 -7.25 -9.21 -9.29
CA SER A 37 -8.08 -10.42 -9.20
C SER A 37 -7.37 -11.70 -9.64
N GLN A 38 -6.31 -11.58 -10.46
CA GLN A 38 -5.53 -12.69 -10.98
C GLN A 38 -4.03 -12.35 -10.94
N PRO A 39 -3.41 -12.30 -9.76
CA PRO A 39 -2.03 -11.84 -9.59
C PRO A 39 -0.96 -12.87 -9.98
N GLY A 40 -1.37 -14.08 -10.31
CA GLY A 40 -0.51 -15.24 -10.54
C GLY A 40 -0.78 -16.37 -9.53
N ASP A 41 -0.32 -17.56 -9.86
CA ASP A 41 -0.60 -18.77 -9.08
C ASP A 41 -0.06 -18.68 -7.64
N GLY A 42 -0.91 -19.01 -6.67
CA GLY A 42 -0.57 -18.99 -5.25
C GLY A 42 -0.39 -17.58 -4.66
N LEU A 43 -0.79 -16.53 -5.38
CA LEU A 43 -0.75 -15.15 -4.92
C LEU A 43 -2.16 -14.58 -4.71
N LEU A 44 -2.29 -13.68 -3.75
CA LEU A 44 -3.54 -12.98 -3.46
C LEU A 44 -3.28 -11.48 -3.20
N VAL A 45 -3.95 -10.61 -3.96
CA VAL A 45 -3.99 -9.16 -3.67
C VAL A 45 -5.23 -8.87 -2.84
N ARG A 46 -5.06 -8.28 -1.67
CA ARG A 46 -6.16 -7.99 -0.74
C ARG A 46 -5.84 -6.81 0.18
N PRO A 47 -6.84 -6.24 0.88
CA PRO A 47 -6.56 -5.33 1.99
C PRO A 47 -5.68 -6.00 3.05
N LEU A 48 -4.87 -5.20 3.74
CA LEU A 48 -4.23 -5.60 4.99
C LEU A 48 -5.31 -6.07 5.98
N CYS A 49 -5.04 -7.15 6.70
CA CYS A 49 -5.90 -7.69 7.75
C CYS A 49 -5.26 -7.54 9.13
N SER A 50 -6.10 -7.51 10.18
CA SER A 50 -5.64 -7.43 11.58
C SER A 50 -4.74 -8.60 12.02
N SER A 51 -4.81 -9.75 11.33
CA SER A 51 -3.96 -10.92 11.58
C SER A 51 -2.64 -10.93 10.78
N ASP A 52 -2.38 -9.95 9.91
CA ASP A 52 -1.20 -9.97 9.03
C ASP A 52 0.13 -9.67 9.76
N TYR A 53 0.05 -9.30 11.05
CA TYR A 53 1.21 -9.31 11.93
C TYR A 53 1.90 -10.69 11.91
N ASP A 54 1.11 -11.75 12.08
CA ASP A 54 1.60 -13.13 12.15
C ASP A 54 2.03 -13.67 10.77
N LYS A 55 1.63 -12.98 9.70
CA LYS A 55 2.05 -13.26 8.31
C LYS A 55 3.30 -12.47 7.88
N GLY A 56 3.97 -11.79 8.80
CA GLY A 56 5.26 -11.15 8.54
C GLY A 56 5.19 -9.74 7.96
N PHE A 57 4.07 -9.02 8.09
CA PHE A 57 3.90 -7.69 7.50
C PHE A 57 4.92 -6.65 8.00
N ILE A 58 5.21 -6.63 9.30
CA ILE A 58 6.19 -5.70 9.89
C ILE A 58 7.61 -6.01 9.37
N GLN A 59 7.95 -7.28 9.23
CA GLN A 59 9.23 -7.75 8.71
C GLN A 59 9.41 -7.37 7.24
N LEU A 60 8.33 -7.42 6.45
CA LEU A 60 8.34 -6.93 5.07
C LEU A 60 8.65 -5.43 5.01
N LEU A 61 7.97 -4.61 5.82
CA LEU A 61 8.23 -3.16 5.89
C LEU A 61 9.68 -2.85 6.32
N GLY A 62 10.30 -3.72 7.10
CA GLY A 62 11.72 -3.62 7.47
C GLY A 62 12.69 -3.66 6.29
N GLN A 63 12.28 -4.19 5.13
CA GLN A 63 13.09 -4.16 3.90
C GLN A 63 13.06 -2.79 3.21
N LEU A 64 12.06 -1.96 3.51
CA LEU A 64 11.93 -0.60 2.97
C LEU A 64 12.64 0.42 3.86
N THR A 65 12.41 0.35 5.18
CA THR A 65 12.89 1.36 6.13
C THR A 65 12.98 0.80 7.55
N LYS A 66 13.48 1.63 8.48
CA LYS A 66 13.51 1.28 9.90
C LYS A 66 12.10 1.28 10.49
N VAL A 67 11.61 0.10 10.88
CA VAL A 67 10.33 -0.09 11.57
C VAL A 67 10.45 0.01 13.10
N GLY A 68 11.58 -0.43 13.67
CA GLY A 68 11.76 -0.55 15.13
C GLY A 68 11.08 -1.80 15.71
N GLU A 69 10.99 -1.85 17.04
CA GLU A 69 10.38 -2.98 17.77
C GLU A 69 8.86 -2.77 17.88
N VAL A 70 8.11 -3.22 16.87
CA VAL A 70 6.64 -3.12 16.86
C VAL A 70 6.01 -4.39 17.42
N THR A 71 5.29 -4.27 18.54
CA THR A 71 4.54 -5.39 19.13
C THR A 71 3.23 -5.64 18.37
N GLN A 72 2.68 -6.86 18.49
CA GLN A 72 1.37 -7.20 17.91
C GLN A 72 0.25 -6.27 18.41
N GLU A 73 0.29 -5.89 19.69
CA GLU A 73 -0.66 -4.94 20.27
C GLU A 73 -0.54 -3.55 19.63
N GLN A 74 0.67 -3.04 19.41
CA GLN A 74 0.91 -1.76 18.74
C GLN A 74 0.45 -1.80 17.29
N PHE A 75 0.72 -2.90 16.57
CA PHE A 75 0.22 -3.12 15.22
C PHE A 75 -1.31 -3.08 15.19
N PHE A 76 -1.99 -3.84 16.05
CA PHE A 76 -3.44 -3.86 16.12
C PHE A 76 -4.02 -2.49 16.44
N LYS A 77 -3.48 -1.78 17.45
CA LYS A 77 -3.90 -0.41 17.78
C LYS A 77 -3.75 0.55 16.59
N ARG A 78 -2.66 0.45 15.83
CA ARG A 78 -2.48 1.27 14.62
C ARG A 78 -3.46 0.89 13.51
N PHE A 79 -3.67 -0.40 13.29
CA PHE A 79 -4.62 -0.91 12.33
C PHE A 79 -6.04 -0.37 12.61
N GLU A 80 -6.47 -0.41 13.87
CA GLU A 80 -7.77 0.14 14.29
C GLU A 80 -7.88 1.64 14.10
N ALA A 81 -6.83 2.39 14.43
CA ALA A 81 -6.80 3.83 14.19
C ALA A 81 -6.93 4.16 12.70
N MET A 82 -6.25 3.41 11.82
CA MET A 82 -6.40 3.57 10.36
C MET A 82 -7.80 3.18 9.89
N LYS A 83 -8.35 2.08 10.39
CA LYS A 83 -9.68 1.57 10.00
C LYS A 83 -10.81 2.53 10.38
N THR A 84 -10.69 3.22 11.50
CA THR A 84 -11.70 4.18 11.97
C THR A 84 -11.63 5.54 11.27
N CYS A 85 -10.59 5.81 10.47
CA CYS A 85 -10.52 6.97 9.57
C CYS A 85 -11.27 6.67 8.25
N PRO A 86 -12.51 7.16 8.08
CA PRO A 86 -13.31 6.83 6.90
C PRO A 86 -12.62 7.30 5.63
N ASN A 87 -12.66 6.46 4.60
CA ASN A 87 -12.17 6.75 3.25
C ASN A 87 -10.73 7.29 3.17
N THR A 88 -9.87 6.98 4.14
CA THR A 88 -8.53 7.59 4.25
C THR A 88 -7.40 6.60 3.93
N TYR A 89 -7.36 5.43 4.57
CA TYR A 89 -6.25 4.49 4.45
C TYR A 89 -6.64 3.21 3.72
N TYR A 90 -5.92 2.90 2.64
CA TYR A 90 -6.08 1.67 1.87
C TYR A 90 -4.74 0.95 1.76
N VAL A 91 -4.30 0.34 2.87
CA VAL A 91 -3.11 -0.52 2.89
C VAL A 91 -3.46 -1.83 2.18
N THR A 92 -2.81 -2.07 1.06
CA THR A 92 -3.03 -3.24 0.20
C THR A 92 -1.80 -4.12 0.24
N VAL A 93 -2.00 -5.43 0.32
CA VAL A 93 -0.94 -6.43 0.41
C VAL A 93 -1.02 -7.47 -0.70
N ILE A 94 0.11 -8.06 -1.03
CA ILE A 94 0.23 -9.30 -1.79
C ILE A 94 0.65 -10.39 -0.81
N GLU A 95 -0.17 -11.43 -0.70
CA GLU A 95 0.12 -12.63 0.08
C GLU A 95 0.58 -13.75 -0.85
N ASP A 96 1.64 -14.47 -0.46
CA ASP A 96 1.90 -15.83 -0.95
C ASP A 96 1.08 -16.79 -0.08
N THR A 97 0.00 -17.34 -0.65
CA THR A 97 -0.96 -18.16 0.08
C THR A 97 -0.42 -19.54 0.40
N GLN A 98 0.60 -20.02 -0.31
CA GLN A 98 1.25 -21.30 -0.04
C GLN A 98 2.14 -21.20 1.20
N LYS A 99 2.79 -20.04 1.40
CA LYS A 99 3.63 -19.76 2.56
C LYS A 99 2.91 -19.02 3.70
N SER A 100 1.67 -18.59 3.48
CA SER A 100 0.92 -17.72 4.40
C SER A 100 1.73 -16.47 4.83
N LYS A 101 2.41 -15.84 3.86
CA LYS A 101 3.35 -14.73 4.12
C LYS A 101 3.00 -13.51 3.28
N ILE A 102 3.06 -12.32 3.88
CA ILE A 102 2.95 -11.07 3.13
C ILE A 102 4.27 -10.80 2.42
N ILE A 103 4.20 -10.66 1.10
CA ILE A 103 5.36 -10.54 0.20
C ILE A 103 5.40 -9.21 -0.57
N GLY A 104 4.33 -8.42 -0.52
CA GLY A 104 4.28 -7.09 -1.10
C GLY A 104 3.27 -6.22 -0.37
N ALA A 105 3.53 -4.92 -0.30
CA ALA A 105 2.63 -3.95 0.30
C ALA A 105 2.77 -2.59 -0.37
N ALA A 106 1.67 -1.85 -0.39
CA ALA A 106 1.62 -0.44 -0.77
C ALA A 106 0.40 0.21 -0.11
N THR A 107 0.51 1.49 0.21
CA THR A 107 -0.55 2.25 0.87
C THR A 107 -1.04 3.35 -0.05
N LEU A 108 -2.36 3.42 -0.26
CA LEU A 108 -3.00 4.64 -0.72
C LEU A 108 -3.51 5.42 0.50
N VAL A 109 -3.05 6.65 0.65
CA VAL A 109 -3.67 7.63 1.55
C VAL A 109 -4.49 8.61 0.71
N VAL A 110 -5.77 8.74 1.02
CA VAL A 110 -6.68 9.69 0.37
C VAL A 110 -6.81 10.92 1.25
N GLU A 111 -6.39 12.06 0.71
CA GLU A 111 -6.38 13.36 1.37
C GLU A 111 -7.53 14.23 0.83
N GLN A 112 -8.45 14.64 1.70
CA GLN A 112 -9.53 15.56 1.35
C GLN A 112 -9.01 16.99 1.19
N LYS A 113 -9.51 17.72 0.20
CA LYS A 113 -9.11 19.09 -0.12
C LYS A 113 -10.34 19.98 -0.25
N PHE A 114 -10.17 21.29 0.00
CA PHE A 114 -11.16 22.30 -0.39
C PHE A 114 -10.93 22.80 -1.83
N ILE A 115 -9.67 22.84 -2.27
CA ILE A 115 -9.29 23.18 -3.65
C ILE A 115 -9.82 22.13 -4.65
N HIS A 116 -9.92 22.53 -5.92
CA HIS A 116 -10.48 21.69 -6.99
C HIS A 116 -11.89 21.18 -6.65
N ASP A 117 -12.78 22.09 -6.25
CA ASP A 117 -14.19 21.77 -5.98
C ASP A 117 -14.39 20.67 -4.92
N CYS A 118 -13.71 20.82 -3.78
CA CYS A 118 -13.72 19.84 -2.68
C CYS A 118 -13.23 18.44 -3.08
N ALA A 119 -12.26 18.34 -4.01
CA ALA A 119 -11.74 17.06 -4.48
C ALA A 119 -10.94 16.29 -3.42
N VAL A 120 -10.58 15.05 -3.77
CA VAL A 120 -9.66 14.20 -3.01
C VAL A 120 -8.37 13.96 -3.79
N ARG A 121 -7.25 13.78 -3.09
CA ARG A 121 -5.93 13.50 -3.67
C ARG A 121 -5.38 12.19 -3.12
N GLY A 122 -4.85 11.35 -3.98
CA GLY A 122 -4.15 10.14 -3.59
C GLY A 122 -2.67 10.38 -3.27
N ARG A 123 -2.14 9.65 -2.30
CA ARG A 123 -0.69 9.51 -2.05
C ARG A 123 -0.34 8.03 -2.01
N LEU A 124 0.63 7.63 -2.82
CA LEU A 124 1.19 6.29 -2.80
C LEU A 124 2.38 6.28 -1.85
N GLU A 125 2.25 5.52 -0.77
CA GLU A 125 3.22 5.43 0.32
C GLU A 125 3.61 3.97 0.58
N ASP A 126 4.74 3.79 1.28
CA ASP A 126 5.19 2.50 1.83
C ASP A 126 5.22 1.32 0.83
N VAL A 127 5.63 1.59 -0.41
CA VAL A 127 5.73 0.56 -1.46
C VAL A 127 6.92 -0.35 -1.18
N VAL A 128 6.66 -1.64 -1.00
CA VAL A 128 7.68 -2.66 -0.77
C VAL A 128 7.29 -3.99 -1.39
N VAL A 129 8.26 -4.69 -1.97
CA VAL A 129 8.12 -6.08 -2.42
C VAL A 129 9.31 -6.84 -1.86
N SER A 130 9.03 -8.01 -1.30
CA SER A 130 10.04 -8.89 -0.74
C SER A 130 11.14 -9.18 -1.76
N ASP A 131 12.39 -9.11 -1.30
CA ASP A 131 13.57 -9.35 -2.14
C ASP A 131 13.57 -10.74 -2.80
N GLU A 132 12.98 -11.74 -2.14
CA GLU A 132 12.79 -13.10 -2.64
C GLU A 132 11.83 -13.18 -3.85
N TYR A 133 11.02 -12.13 -4.09
CA TYR A 133 9.98 -12.06 -5.12
C TYR A 133 10.23 -10.95 -6.15
N ARG A 134 11.43 -10.34 -6.16
CA ARG A 134 11.81 -9.36 -7.17
C ARG A 134 11.82 -9.99 -8.58
N GLY A 135 11.64 -9.15 -9.60
CA GLY A 135 11.59 -9.59 -11.00
C GLY A 135 10.27 -10.22 -11.45
N LYS A 136 9.32 -10.48 -10.55
CA LYS A 136 8.01 -11.09 -10.85
C LYS A 136 6.89 -10.08 -11.17
N GLN A 137 7.23 -8.87 -11.58
CA GLN A 137 6.29 -7.77 -11.88
C GLN A 137 5.39 -7.30 -10.70
N LEU A 138 5.53 -7.86 -9.49
CA LEU A 138 4.68 -7.55 -8.33
C LEU A 138 4.69 -6.07 -7.91
N GLY A 139 5.83 -5.39 -8.08
CA GLY A 139 5.90 -3.95 -7.84
C GLY A 139 5.01 -3.16 -8.80
N LYS A 140 5.04 -3.51 -10.09
CA LYS A 140 4.15 -2.90 -11.10
C LYS A 140 2.68 -3.22 -10.80
N LEU A 141 2.40 -4.46 -10.41
CA LEU A 141 1.06 -4.92 -10.06
C LEU A 141 0.48 -4.09 -8.93
N ILE A 142 1.15 -4.03 -7.78
CA ILE A 142 0.59 -3.36 -6.60
C ILE A 142 0.46 -1.85 -6.80
N ILE A 143 1.41 -1.21 -7.49
CA ILE A 143 1.32 0.22 -7.80
C ILE A 143 0.15 0.49 -8.76
N THR A 144 -0.01 -0.34 -9.81
CA THR A 144 -1.13 -0.20 -10.75
C THR A 144 -2.48 -0.40 -10.04
N THR A 145 -2.58 -1.38 -9.13
CA THR A 145 -3.75 -1.57 -8.27
C THR A 145 -4.09 -0.29 -7.49
N ILE A 146 -3.10 0.31 -6.83
CA ILE A 146 -3.31 1.54 -6.05
C ILE A 146 -3.70 2.73 -6.93
N MET A 147 -3.09 2.89 -8.10
CA MET A 147 -3.44 3.96 -9.04
C MET A 147 -4.88 3.84 -9.53
N LEU A 148 -5.31 2.64 -9.91
CA LEU A 148 -6.69 2.38 -10.34
C LEU A 148 -7.67 2.58 -9.19
N LEU A 149 -7.30 2.17 -7.97
CA LEU A 149 -8.12 2.43 -6.78
C LEU A 149 -8.26 3.93 -6.51
N ALA A 150 -7.18 4.71 -6.60
CA ALA A 150 -7.24 6.16 -6.44
C ALA A 150 -8.15 6.81 -7.50
N LYS A 151 -8.08 6.35 -8.75
CA LYS A 151 -8.96 6.81 -9.84
C LYS A 151 -10.43 6.45 -9.56
N TYR A 152 -10.70 5.21 -9.14
CA TYR A 152 -12.04 4.75 -8.76
C TYR A 152 -12.64 5.58 -7.61
N LEU A 153 -11.79 6.02 -6.67
CA LEU A 153 -12.16 6.89 -5.55
C LEU A 153 -12.21 8.38 -5.93
N ASN A 154 -12.19 8.71 -7.22
CA ASN A 154 -12.26 10.08 -7.76
C ASN A 154 -11.12 11.01 -7.30
N CYS A 155 -9.92 10.46 -7.07
CA CYS A 155 -8.76 11.30 -6.83
C CYS A 155 -8.41 12.11 -8.08
N TYR A 156 -8.36 13.44 -7.97
CA TYR A 156 -8.01 14.30 -9.11
C TYR A 156 -6.54 14.15 -9.53
N LYS A 157 -5.68 13.70 -8.60
CA LYS A 157 -4.31 13.24 -8.87
C LYS A 157 -3.82 12.29 -7.78
N ILE A 158 -2.79 11.51 -8.12
CA ILE A 158 -2.00 10.69 -7.20
C ILE A 158 -0.53 11.09 -7.28
N THR A 159 0.18 11.07 -6.16
CA THR A 159 1.64 11.35 -6.11
C THR A 159 2.37 10.38 -5.22
N LEU A 160 3.69 10.34 -5.35
CA LEU A 160 4.63 9.62 -4.52
C LEU A 160 5.92 10.43 -4.42
N ASP A 161 6.73 10.12 -3.41
CA ASP A 161 8.12 10.55 -3.32
C ASP A 161 9.02 9.32 -3.52
N CYS A 162 10.10 9.47 -4.29
CA CYS A 162 11.06 8.38 -4.49
C CYS A 162 12.48 8.92 -4.63
N ASN A 163 13.48 8.05 -4.40
CA ASN A 163 14.86 8.39 -4.72
C ASN A 163 15.09 8.37 -6.24
N ASP A 164 16.13 9.07 -6.70
CA ASP A 164 16.41 9.26 -8.13
C ASP A 164 16.53 7.95 -8.91
N LYS A 165 17.05 6.88 -8.28
CA LYS A 165 17.22 5.57 -8.91
C LYS A 165 15.88 4.92 -9.27
N MET A 166 14.79 5.30 -8.59
CA MET A 166 13.46 4.77 -8.82
C MET A 166 12.63 5.60 -9.81
N ILE A 167 13.08 6.80 -10.20
CA ILE A 167 12.39 7.64 -11.20
C ILE A 167 12.12 6.88 -12.50
N PRO A 168 13.09 6.16 -13.11
CA PRO A 168 12.82 5.42 -14.35
C PRO A 168 11.72 4.38 -14.18
N PHE A 169 11.69 3.68 -13.04
CA PHE A 169 10.68 2.68 -12.74
C PHE A 169 9.28 3.28 -12.66
N TYR A 170 9.08 4.32 -11.84
CA TYR A 170 7.76 4.97 -11.72
C TYR A 170 7.31 5.68 -13.01
N SER A 171 8.26 6.19 -13.80
CA SER A 171 7.96 6.77 -15.11
C SER A 171 7.35 5.75 -16.08
N THR A 172 7.76 4.47 -16.00
CA THR A 172 7.13 3.40 -16.81
C THR A 172 5.66 3.16 -16.47
N LEU A 173 5.22 3.61 -15.30
CA LEU A 173 3.85 3.49 -14.80
C LEU A 173 3.03 4.78 -15.01
N GLY A 174 3.59 5.79 -15.69
CA GLY A 174 2.89 7.02 -16.02
C GLY A 174 3.08 8.18 -15.04
N TYR A 175 3.83 7.99 -13.94
CA TYR A 175 4.27 9.11 -13.10
C TYR A 175 5.22 10.03 -13.87
N LYS A 176 5.17 11.32 -13.56
CA LYS A 176 6.01 12.34 -14.19
C LYS A 176 6.62 13.22 -13.11
N LEU A 177 7.85 13.68 -13.36
CA LEU A 177 8.43 14.77 -12.58
C LEU A 177 7.68 16.07 -12.88
N GLU A 178 7.61 16.98 -11.91
CA GLU A 178 7.14 18.36 -12.07
C GLU A 178 8.27 19.34 -11.75
N PRO A 179 9.27 19.52 -12.65
CA PRO A 179 10.42 20.39 -12.40
C PRO A 179 9.98 21.82 -12.10
N GLY A 180 10.58 22.43 -11.07
CA GLY A 180 10.28 23.80 -10.65
C GLY A 180 9.01 23.98 -9.82
N ASN A 181 8.12 22.97 -9.78
CA ASN A 181 6.82 23.08 -9.10
C ASN A 181 6.65 22.09 -7.93
N SER A 182 7.45 21.01 -7.87
CA SER A 182 7.29 19.95 -6.86
C SER A 182 8.61 19.46 -6.27
N ASN A 183 9.33 20.36 -5.58
CA ASN A 183 10.49 19.96 -4.77
C ASN A 183 10.03 19.25 -3.48
N TYR A 184 10.73 18.20 -3.08
CA TYR A 184 10.53 17.55 -1.78
C TYR A 184 11.38 18.24 -0.71
N MET A 185 10.74 18.73 0.34
CA MET A 185 11.40 19.38 1.48
C MET A 185 10.97 18.70 2.77
N GLN A 186 11.92 18.49 3.70
CA GLN A 186 11.65 17.81 4.97
C GLN A 186 12.36 18.49 6.13
N ILE A 187 11.72 18.47 7.30
CA ILE A 187 12.35 18.74 8.60
C ILE A 187 12.13 17.49 9.45
N ARG A 188 13.19 16.96 10.05
CA ARG A 188 13.11 15.82 10.97
C ARG A 188 13.14 16.36 12.39
N PHE A 189 12.12 16.02 13.18
CA PHE A 189 12.09 16.36 14.60
C PHE A 189 12.88 15.33 15.41
N GLU A 190 13.76 15.79 16.29
CA GLU A 190 14.46 14.92 17.23
C GLU A 190 13.47 14.32 18.24
N LYS A 191 13.67 13.05 18.62
CA LYS A 191 12.86 12.44 19.67
C LYS A 191 13.21 13.11 21.00
N THR A 192 12.28 13.87 21.57
CA THR A 192 12.38 14.33 22.95
C THR A 192 12.14 13.12 23.86
N CYS A 193 13.16 12.69 24.59
CA CYS A 193 12.97 11.75 25.69
C CYS A 193 12.24 12.50 26.81
N HIS A 194 10.93 12.28 26.93
CA HIS A 194 10.24 12.61 28.17
C HIS A 194 10.62 11.52 29.19
N LEU A 195 11.48 11.89 30.14
CA LEU A 195 11.77 11.11 31.36
C LEU A 195 10.53 11.02 32.24
#